data_AF-A0A0U0ZR10-F1
#
_entry.id   AF-A0A0U0ZR10-F1
#
_cell.length_a   1.000
_cell.length_b   1.000
_cell.length_c   1.000
_cell.angle_alpha   90.00
_cell.angle_beta   90.00
_cell.angle_gamma   90.00
#
_symmetry.space_group_name_H-M   'P 1'
#
loop_
_entity.id
_entity.type
_entity.pdbx_description
1 polymer ?
#
loop_
_entity_poly.entity_id
_entity_poly.type
_entity_poly.pdbx_seq_one_letter_code
_entity_poly.pdbx_strand_id
1 'polypeptide(L)' 'MANQSVSELPDGDIYALLTKALYGEDTGDIELDDIEHDDRGIDVTLTDLDGNTRKITLVIQ' A
#
# COMPACT_ATOMS: atom_id res chain seq x y z
N MET A 1 4.43 -11.30 17.42
CA MET A 1 3.30 -11.09 16.49
C MET A 1 3.81 -11.50 15.12
N ALA A 2 3.00 -12.14 14.28
CA ALA A 2 3.46 -12.45 12.92
C ALA A 2 3.40 -11.14 12.12
N ASN A 3 4.52 -10.74 11.50
CA ASN A 3 4.54 -9.60 10.59
C ASN A 3 3.61 -9.93 9.41
N GLN A 4 2.75 -8.99 9.03
CA GLN A 4 1.88 -9.15 7.88
C GLN A 4 2.71 -8.96 6.60
N SER A 5 2.78 -9.97 5.74
CA SER A 5 3.47 -9.79 4.47
C SER A 5 2.62 -8.99 3.48
N VAL A 6 3.20 -7.95 2.88
CA VAL A 6 2.52 -7.15 1.85
C VAL A 6 2.18 -7.97 0.60
N SER A 7 2.94 -9.03 0.36
CA SER A 7 2.76 -9.94 -0.78
C SER A 7 1.50 -10.80 -0.67
N GLU A 8 1.02 -11.04 0.55
CA GLU A 8 -0.15 -11.88 0.85
C GLU A 8 -1.42 -11.08 1.11
N LEU A 9 -1.33 -9.74 1.08
CA LEU A 9 -2.47 -8.88 1.31
C LEU A 9 -3.55 -9.05 0.23
N PRO A 10 -4.81 -9.30 0.60
CA PRO A 10 -5.90 -9.20 -0.36
C PRO A 10 -6.13 -7.75 -0.76
N ASP A 11 -6.62 -7.53 -1.98
CA ASP A 11 -6.82 -6.18 -2.53
C ASP A 11 -7.76 -5.32 -1.63
N GLY A 12 -8.74 -5.94 -0.97
CA GLY A 12 -9.61 -5.28 0.01
C GLY A 12 -8.87 -4.61 1.16
N ASP A 13 -7.84 -5.29 1.69
CA ASP A 13 -7.03 -4.78 2.80
C ASP A 13 -6.07 -3.67 2.32
N ILE A 14 -5.62 -3.75 1.06
CA ILE A 14 -4.85 -2.68 0.42
C ILE A 14 -5.66 -1.39 0.34
N TYR A 15 -6.93 -1.46 -0.06
CA TYR A 15 -7.79 -0.26 -0.08
C TYR A 15 -7.98 0.33 1.31
N ALA A 16 -8.12 -0.51 2.35
CA ALA A 16 -8.21 -0.05 3.73
C ALA A 16 -6.91 0.63 4.20
N LEU A 17 -5.75 0.08 3.88
CA LEU A 17 -4.43 0.66 4.18
C LEU A 17 -4.24 2.01 3.50
N LEU A 18 -4.55 2.11 2.21
CA LEU A 18 -4.49 3.38 1.48
C LEU A 18 -5.43 4.43 2.08
N THR A 19 -6.63 4.02 2.47
CA THR A 19 -7.60 4.91 3.13
C THR A 19 -7.05 5.45 4.44
N LYS A 20 -6.47 4.59 5.29
CA LYS A 20 -5.80 5.00 6.53
C LYS A 20 -4.68 6.01 6.27
N ALA A 21 -3.80 5.70 5.31
CA ALA A 21 -2.70 6.58 4.95
C ALA A 21 -3.18 7.97 4.48
N LEU A 22 -4.25 8.02 3.67
CA LEU A 22 -4.87 9.28 3.22
C LEU A 22 -5.40 10.14 4.37
N TYR A 23 -5.88 9.51 5.45
CA TYR A 23 -6.34 10.21 6.65
C TYR A 23 -5.23 10.46 7.69
N GLY A 24 -3.99 10.08 7.38
CA GLY A 24 -2.85 10.17 8.31
C GLY A 24 -2.99 9.23 9.51
N GLU A 25 -3.74 8.14 9.35
CA GLU A 25 -3.88 7.09 10.35
C GLU A 25 -2.73 6.08 10.26
N ASP A 26 -2.49 5.38 11.37
CA ASP A 26 -1.48 4.32 11.44
C ASP A 26 -1.82 3.13 10.53
N THR A 27 -0.90 2.83 9.61
CA THR A 27 -0.96 1.70 8.68
C THR A 27 -0.38 0.42 9.27
N GLY A 28 0.12 0.45 10.51
CA GLY A 28 0.68 -0.70 11.21
C GLY A 28 2.06 -1.07 10.67
N ASP A 29 2.23 -2.33 10.28
CA ASP A 29 3.52 -2.90 9.87
C ASP A 29 3.85 -2.66 8.39
N ILE A 30 3.06 -1.82 7.69
CA ILE A 30 3.21 -1.57 6.26
C ILE A 30 3.37 -0.08 6.02
N GLU A 31 4.47 0.28 5.36
CA GLU A 31 4.79 1.64 4.97
C GLU A 31 4.35 1.90 3.51
N LEU A 32 3.92 3.14 3.24
CA LEU A 32 3.75 3.66 1.89
C LEU A 32 5.03 4.41 1.52
N ASP A 33 5.86 3.79 0.71
CA ASP A 33 7.20 4.31 0.40
C ASP A 33 7.20 5.37 -0.69
N ASP A 34 6.36 5.17 -1.69
CA ASP A 34 6.34 6.03 -2.87
C ASP A 34 4.94 6.11 -3.48
N ILE A 35 4.63 7.30 -4.00
CA ILE A 35 3.38 7.61 -4.68
C ILE A 35 3.75 8.38 -5.95
N GLU A 36 3.65 7.71 -7.09
CA GLU A 36 3.86 8.30 -8.42
C GLU A 36 2.52 8.48 -9.14
N HIS A 37 2.40 9.52 -9.97
CA HIS A 37 1.19 9.78 -10.75
C HIS A 37 1.56 9.85 -12.24
N ASP A 38 0.84 9.12 -13.08
CA ASP A 38 1.03 9.12 -14.53
C ASP A 38 -0.31 9.25 -15.28
N ASP A 39 -0.26 9.07 -16.60
CA ASP A 39 -1.45 9.10 -17.46
C ASP A 39 -2.37 7.88 -17.29
N ARG A 40 -1.97 6.89 -16.50
CA ARG A 40 -2.68 5.61 -16.27
C ARG A 40 -3.27 5.53 -14.87
N GLY A 41 -2.77 6.31 -13.91
CA GLY A 41 -3.30 6.38 -12.57
C GLY A 41 -2.27 6.80 -11.52
N ILE A 42 -2.43 6.24 -10.33
CA ILE A 42 -1.53 6.46 -9.19
C ILE A 42 -0.83 5.15 -8.84
N ASP A 43 0.48 5.13 -9.01
CA ASP A 43 1.33 4.03 -8.59
C ASP A 43 1.70 4.19 -7.11
N VAL A 44 1.47 3.16 -6.31
CA VAL A 44 1.85 3.13 -4.88
C VAL A 44 2.76 1.94 -4.62
N THR A 45 3.87 2.19 -3.93
CA THR A 45 4.77 1.15 -3.43
C THR A 45 4.51 0.95 -1.94
N LEU A 46 4.17 -0.29 -1.58
CA LEU A 46 3.94 -0.73 -0.20
C LEU A 46 5.09 -1.63 0.24
N THR A 47 5.59 -1.43 1.46
CA THR A 47 6.69 -2.22 2.01
C THR A 47 6.35 -2.74 3.41
N ASP A 48 6.57 -4.03 3.65
CA ASP A 48 6.41 -4.63 4.99
C ASP A 48 7.70 -4.55 5.81
N LEU A 49 7.61 -4.83 7.12
CA LEU A 49 8.76 -4.82 8.04
C LEU A 49 9.89 -5.80 7.66
N ASP A 50 9.59 -6.81 6.87
CA ASP A 50 10.58 -7.78 6.40
C ASP A 50 11.27 -7.31 5.10
N GLY A 51 10.89 -6.14 4.58
CA GLY A 51 11.42 -5.50 3.38
C GLY A 51 10.83 -6.02 2.07
N ASN A 52 9.76 -6.80 2.12
CA ASN A 52 9.07 -7.19 0.89
C ASN A 52 8.25 -6.01 0.37
N THR A 53 8.25 -5.83 -0.94
CA THR A 53 7.59 -4.71 -1.59
C THR A 53 6.47 -5.20 -2.52
N ARG A 54 5.36 -4.46 -2.57
CA ARG A 54 4.31 -4.63 -3.57
C ARG A 54 4.00 -3.29 -4.22
N LYS A 55 4.12 -3.24 -5.55
CA LYS A 55 3.65 -2.10 -6.36
C LYS A 55 2.22 -2.34 -6.81
N ILE A 56 1.36 -1.34 -6.63
CA ILE A 56 -0.02 -1.34 -7.09
C ILE A 56 -0.29 -0.08 -7.92
N THR A 57 -1.21 -0.17 -8.87
CA THR A 57 -1.66 0.98 -9.66
C THR A 57 -3.14 1.20 -9.40
N LEU A 58 -3.49 2.35 -8.83
CA LEU A 58 -4.87 2.81 -8.67
C LEU A 58 -5.30 3.47 -9.97
N VAL A 59 -6.15 2.78 -10.73
CA VAL A 59 -6.73 3.31 -11.96
C VAL A 59 -7.93 4.19 -11.62
N ILE A 60 -7.84 5.49 -11.94
CA ILE A 60 -8.94 6.44 -11.78
C ILE A 60 -9.72 6.48 -13.10
N GLN A 61 -10.97 6.03 -13.09
CA GLN A 61 -11.87 6.02 -14.26
C GLN A 61 -12.95 7.11 -14.16
#